data_AF-A0A5C5RW32-F1
#
_entry.id   AF-A0A5C5RW32-F1
#
_cell.length_a   1.000
_cell.length_b   1.000
_cell.length_c   1.000
_cell.angle_alpha   90.00
_cell.angle_beta   90.00
_cell.angle_gamma   90.00
#
_symmetry.space_group_name_H-M   'P 1'
#
loop_
_entity.id
_entity.type
_entity.pdbx_description
1 polymer ?
#
loop_
_entity_poly.entity_id
_entity_poly.type
_entity_poly.pdbx_seq_one_letter_code
_entity_poly.pdbx_strand_id
1 'polypeptide(L)'
;MNAWGYTAVVALMVVGLLGIVVPVLPGSSLVALGILIWAIFTGGSAWWVFAAALAVMVLAWGVKYLVGGRTMAKAGVGKWSLVVGGIAGIIGFFVIPVIGLVIGFIGGTFAAEAIRLRDAQAGWRAALAATRAAGLLILIELAGALGAIAIWLATVLT
;
A
#
# COMPACT_ATOMS: atom_id res chain seq x y z
N MET A 1 -23.98 -0.80 -17.13
CA MET A 1 -23.98 0.11 -15.96
C MET A 1 -24.27 1.54 -16.43
N ASN A 2 -24.91 2.40 -15.63
CA ASN A 2 -25.16 3.81 -16.00
C ASN A 2 -24.02 4.74 -15.54
N ALA A 3 -24.03 6.02 -15.97
CA ALA A 3 -22.96 6.99 -15.68
C ALA A 3 -22.65 7.13 -14.18
N TRP A 4 -23.68 7.21 -13.34
CA TRP A 4 -23.55 7.30 -11.89
C TRP A 4 -22.85 6.08 -11.27
N GLY A 5 -23.12 4.88 -11.80
CA GLY A 5 -22.41 3.68 -11.40
C GLY A 5 -20.91 3.77 -11.71
N TYR A 6 -20.54 4.21 -12.91
CA TYR A 6 -19.13 4.38 -13.28
C TYR A 6 -18.42 5.40 -12.38
N THR A 7 -19.09 6.51 -12.06
CA THR A 7 -18.54 7.50 -11.11
C THR A 7 -18.28 6.90 -9.74
N ALA A 8 -19.20 6.10 -9.21
CA ALA A 8 -19.03 5.43 -7.92
C ALA A 8 -17.86 4.44 -7.91
N VAL A 9 -17.73 3.65 -8.98
CA VAL A 9 -16.60 2.70 -9.15
C VAL A 9 -15.26 3.44 -9.21
N VAL A 10 -15.17 4.51 -10.01
CA VAL A 10 -13.96 5.32 -10.11
C VAL A 10 -13.61 5.97 -8.78
N ALA A 11 -14.60 6.54 -8.07
CA ALA A 11 -14.38 7.12 -6.75
C ALA A 11 -13.82 6.09 -5.77
N LEU A 12 -14.37 4.88 -5.78
CA LEU A 12 -13.92 3.79 -4.92
C LEU A 12 -12.48 3.34 -5.26
N MET A 13 -12.11 3.30 -6.54
CA MET A 13 -10.73 3.05 -6.98
C MET A 13 -9.78 4.17 -6.56
N VAL A 14 -10.18 5.44 -6.67
CA VAL A 14 -9.37 6.60 -6.23
C VAL A 14 -9.13 6.54 -4.73
N VAL A 15 -10.17 6.27 -3.93
CA VAL A 15 -10.02 6.08 -2.48
C VAL A 15 -9.12 4.89 -2.18
N GLY A 16 -9.21 3.81 -2.97
CA GLY A 16 -8.31 2.67 -2.89
C GLY A 16 -6.85 3.06 -3.14
N LEU A 17 -6.55 3.80 -4.21
CA LEU A 17 -5.20 4.30 -4.50
C LEU A 17 -4.68 5.22 -3.40
N LEU A 18 -5.50 6.14 -2.89
CA LEU A 18 -5.16 6.99 -1.75
C LEU A 18 -4.88 6.16 -0.50
N GLY A 19 -5.61 5.07 -0.28
CA GLY A 19 -5.39 4.12 0.79
C GLY A 19 -4.11 3.30 0.69
N ILE A 20 -3.54 3.14 -0.50
CA ILE A 20 -2.21 2.52 -0.67
C ILE A 20 -1.12 3.53 -0.26
N VAL A 21 -1.30 4.82 -0.59
CA VAL A 21 -0.36 5.89 -0.24
C VAL A 21 -0.43 6.26 1.23
N VAL A 22 -1.65 6.30 1.79
CA VAL A 22 -1.94 6.58 3.20
C VAL A 22 -2.24 5.25 3.88
N PRO A 23 -1.30 4.66 4.65
CA PRO A 23 -1.33 3.26 5.12
C PRO A 23 -2.39 2.91 6.18
N VAL A 24 -3.58 3.50 6.09
CA VAL A 24 -4.69 3.34 7.03
C VAL A 24 -5.84 2.55 6.40
N LEU A 25 -5.91 2.51 5.07
CA LEU A 25 -7.00 1.87 4.33
C LEU A 25 -6.51 0.64 3.57
N PRO A 26 -7.33 -0.41 3.41
CA PRO A 26 -7.01 -1.58 2.58
C PRO A 26 -7.10 -1.22 1.09
N GLY A 27 -6.14 -0.42 0.62
CA GLY A 27 -6.24 0.30 -0.64
C GLY A 27 -6.36 -0.59 -1.88
N SER A 28 -5.56 -1.65 -1.96
CA SER A 28 -5.67 -2.67 -3.02
C SER A 28 -7.02 -3.40 -2.97
N SER A 29 -7.53 -3.72 -1.78
CA SER A 29 -8.84 -4.35 -1.63
C SER A 29 -9.98 -3.46 -2.15
N LEU A 30 -9.89 -2.14 -1.93
CA LEU A 30 -10.86 -1.18 -2.48
C LEU A 30 -10.79 -1.10 -4.01
N VAL A 31 -9.60 -1.08 -4.61
CA VAL A 31 -9.47 -1.13 -6.08
C VAL A 31 -10.10 -2.41 -6.64
N ALA A 32 -9.81 -3.57 -6.04
CA ALA A 32 -10.40 -4.85 -6.44
C ALA A 32 -11.92 -4.85 -6.28
N LEU A 33 -12.44 -4.28 -5.18
CA LEU A 33 -13.87 -4.14 -4.94
C LEU A 33 -14.55 -3.26 -5.99
N GLY A 34 -13.92 -2.18 -6.44
CA GLY A 34 -14.44 -1.32 -7.50
C GLY A 34 -14.60 -2.07 -8.82
N ILE A 35 -13.56 -2.82 -9.21
CA ILE A 35 -13.59 -3.66 -10.43
C ILE A 35 -14.63 -4.78 -10.28
N LEU A 36 -14.75 -5.39 -9.10
CA LEU A 36 -15.74 -6.43 -8.81
C LEU A 36 -17.18 -5.91 -8.94
N ILE A 37 -17.47 -4.76 -8.34
CA ILE A 37 -18.78 -4.10 -8.45
C ILE A 37 -19.09 -3.86 -9.93
N TRP A 38 -18.16 -3.28 -10.68
CA TRP A 38 -18.35 -3.10 -12.13
C TRP A 38 -18.61 -4.43 -12.86
N ALA A 39 -17.88 -5.50 -12.54
CA ALA A 39 -18.06 -6.80 -13.18
C ALA A 39 -19.43 -7.43 -12.88
N ILE A 40 -19.92 -7.31 -11.65
CA ILE A 40 -21.27 -7.78 -11.25
C ILE A 40 -22.35 -7.06 -12.06
N PHE A 41 -22.26 -5.74 -12.18
CA PHE A 41 -23.28 -4.93 -12.88
C PHE A 41 -23.15 -4.94 -14.41
N THR A 42 -22.00 -5.35 -14.95
CA THR A 42 -21.76 -5.43 -16.41
C THR A 42 -22.03 -6.84 -16.94
N GLY A 43 -21.67 -7.88 -16.19
CA GLY A 43 -21.87 -9.28 -16.58
C GLY A 43 -21.00 -9.73 -17.77
N GLY A 44 -21.20 -10.98 -18.19
CA GLY A 44 -20.55 -11.54 -19.39
C GLY A 44 -19.01 -11.53 -19.29
N SER A 45 -18.36 -10.94 -20.30
CA SER A 45 -16.90 -10.87 -20.40
C SER A 45 -16.22 -10.03 -19.31
N ALA A 46 -16.98 -9.21 -18.57
CA ALA A 46 -16.46 -8.38 -17.49
C ALA A 46 -15.83 -9.22 -16.35
N TRP A 47 -16.28 -10.47 -16.16
CA TRP A 47 -15.67 -11.39 -15.20
C TRP A 47 -14.23 -11.78 -15.55
N TRP A 48 -13.90 -11.87 -16.84
CA TRP A 48 -12.53 -12.15 -17.29
C TRP A 48 -11.60 -10.96 -17.01
N VAL A 49 -12.11 -9.74 -17.17
CA VAL A 49 -11.39 -8.50 -16.81
C VAL A 49 -11.12 -8.45 -15.31
N PHE A 50 -12.12 -8.76 -14.49
CA PHE A 50 -11.94 -8.84 -13.05
C PHE A 50 -10.91 -9.92 -12.66
N ALA A 51 -10.99 -11.11 -13.25
CA ALA A 51 -10.04 -12.19 -12.98
C ALA A 51 -8.60 -11.78 -13.37
N ALA A 52 -8.41 -11.13 -14.51
CA ALA A 52 -7.11 -10.62 -14.95
C ALA A 52 -6.57 -9.52 -14.02
N ALA A 53 -7.41 -8.56 -13.64
CA ALA A 53 -7.07 -7.51 -12.71
C ALA A 53 -6.66 -8.08 -11.33
N LEU A 54 -7.46 -9.03 -10.82
CA LEU A 54 -7.17 -9.71 -9.55
C LEU A 54 -5.86 -10.49 -9.63
N ALA A 55 -5.58 -11.18 -10.75
CA ALA A 55 -4.33 -11.90 -10.94
C ALA A 55 -3.11 -10.96 -10.86
N VAL A 56 -3.16 -9.80 -11.51
CA VAL A 56 -2.09 -8.79 -11.43
C VAL A 56 -1.88 -8.30 -10.00
N MET A 57 -2.96 -8.06 -9.26
CA MET A 57 -2.88 -7.63 -7.86
C MET A 57 -2.32 -8.72 -6.94
N VAL A 58 -2.70 -9.98 -7.14
CA VAL A 58 -2.15 -11.12 -6.40
C VAL A 58 -0.66 -11.30 -6.71
N LEU A 59 -0.24 -11.13 -7.96
CA LEU A 59 1.17 -11.14 -8.34
C LEU A 59 1.94 -10.01 -7.64
N ALA A 60 1.41 -8.79 -7.63
CA ALA A 60 2.02 -7.67 -6.92
C ALA A 60 2.13 -7.95 -5.41
N TRP A 61 1.11 -8.58 -4.81
CA TRP A 61 1.15 -9.00 -3.41
C TRP A 61 2.22 -10.08 -3.16
N GLY A 62 2.35 -11.06 -4.06
CA GLY A 62 3.42 -12.06 -4.02
C GLY A 62 4.82 -11.43 -4.11
N VAL A 63 5.02 -10.48 -5.04
CA VAL A 63 6.27 -9.71 -5.16
C VAL A 63 6.53 -8.92 -3.88
N LYS A 64 5.52 -8.23 -3.34
CA LYS A 64 5.61 -7.48 -2.08
C LYS A 64 6.02 -8.39 -0.91
N TYR A 65 5.49 -9.61 -0.84
CA TYR A 65 5.86 -10.58 0.19
C TYR A 65 7.32 -11.02 0.07
N LEU A 66 7.76 -11.38 -1.15
CA LEU A 66 9.14 -11.80 -1.42
C LEU A 66 10.16 -10.68 -1.22
N VAL A 67 9.83 -9.46 -1.65
CA VAL A 67 10.68 -8.27 -1.52
C VAL A 67 10.66 -7.77 -0.08
N GLY A 68 9.52 -7.73 0.59
CA GLY A 68 9.39 -7.25 1.97
C GLY A 68 10.24 -8.06 2.94
N GLY A 69 10.17 -9.40 2.85
CA GLY A 69 11.01 -10.27 3.67
C GLY A 69 12.51 -10.06 3.47
N ARG A 70 12.95 -9.83 2.22
CA ARG A 70 14.36 -9.63 1.86
C ARG A 70 14.86 -8.23 2.19
N THR A 71 14.09 -7.19 1.92
CA THR A 71 14.49 -5.80 2.10
C THR A 71 14.52 -5.41 3.57
N MET A 72 13.55 -5.87 4.37
CA MET A 72 13.56 -5.65 5.82
C MET A 72 14.70 -6.43 6.51
N ALA A 73 15.00 -7.65 6.05
CA ALA A 73 16.15 -8.41 6.54
C ALA A 73 17.50 -7.76 6.18
N LYS A 74 17.63 -7.21 4.96
CA LYS A 74 18.84 -6.51 4.51
C LYS A 74 19.03 -5.13 5.16
N ALA A 75 17.94 -4.49 5.61
CA ALA A 75 18.01 -3.20 6.26
C ALA A 75 18.64 -3.26 7.67
N GLY A 76 18.83 -4.45 8.26
CA GLY A 76 19.42 -4.63 9.59
C GLY A 76 18.57 -4.07 10.75
N VAL A 77 17.36 -3.62 10.43
CA VAL A 77 16.43 -3.02 11.39
C VAL A 77 15.77 -4.13 12.18
N GLY A 78 15.72 -3.96 13.50
CA GLY A 78 15.06 -4.89 14.41
C GLY A 78 13.59 -4.99 14.08
N LYS A 79 13.06 -6.22 14.07
CA LYS A 79 11.62 -6.45 13.90
C LYS A 79 10.82 -5.63 14.91
N TRP A 80 11.29 -5.55 16.15
CA TRP A 80 10.67 -4.74 17.20
C TRP A 80 10.70 -3.24 16.91
N SER A 81 11.76 -2.72 16.29
CA SER A 81 11.89 -1.30 15.94
C SER A 81 10.94 -0.91 14.81
N LEU A 82 10.69 -1.83 13.86
CA LEU A 82 9.64 -1.67 12.85
C LEU A 82 8.24 -1.69 13.48
N VAL A 83 7.99 -2.56 14.46
CA VAL A 83 6.70 -2.62 15.17
C VAL A 83 6.47 -1.35 15.98
N VAL A 84 7.47 -0.89 16.73
CA VAL A 84 7.42 0.36 17.51
C VAL A 84 7.22 1.55 16.59
N GLY A 85 7.95 1.62 15.47
CA GLY A 85 7.71 2.61 14.42
C GLY A 85 6.29 2.55 13.88
N GLY A 86 5.78 1.35 13.55
CA GLY A 86 4.41 1.15 13.08
C GLY A 86 3.37 1.69 14.07
N ILE A 87 3.48 1.33 15.34
CA ILE A 87 2.58 1.80 16.41
C ILE A 87 2.68 3.32 16.58
N ALA A 88 3.89 3.87 16.63
CA ALA A 88 4.11 5.30 16.75
C ALA A 88 3.54 6.07 15.54
N GLY A 89 3.65 5.51 14.33
CA GLY A 89 3.01 6.01 13.12
C GLY A 89 1.50 6.02 13.22
N ILE A 90 0.88 4.92 13.67
CA ILE A 90 -0.57 4.84 13.87
C ILE A 90 -1.03 5.91 14.87
N ILE A 91 -0.36 6.05 16.01
CA ILE A 91 -0.68 7.10 16.99
C ILE A 91 -0.52 8.49 16.36
N GLY A 92 0.60 8.73 15.66
CA GLY A 92 0.86 10.00 14.99
C GLY A 92 -0.19 10.37 13.95
N PHE A 93 -0.72 9.40 13.19
CA PHE A 93 -1.81 9.62 12.24
C PHE A 93 -3.06 10.22 12.90
N PHE A 94 -3.43 9.76 14.10
CA PHE A 94 -4.58 10.30 14.82
C PHE A 94 -4.35 11.72 15.36
N VAL A 95 -3.09 12.13 15.54
CA VAL A 95 -2.73 13.49 15.97
C VAL A 95 -2.67 14.44 14.78
N ILE A 96 -1.96 14.05 13.71
CA ILE A 96 -1.81 14.81 12.46
C ILE A 96 -2.10 13.86 11.30
N PRO A 97 -3.30 13.92 10.70
CA PRO A 97 -3.67 13.02 9.61
C PRO A 97 -2.64 13.03 8.48
N VAL A 98 -2.40 11.86 7.89
CA VAL A 98 -1.45 11.60 6.80
C VAL A 98 0.02 11.76 7.22
N ILE A 99 0.43 12.94 7.65
CA ILE A 99 1.85 13.28 7.92
C ILE A 99 2.34 12.59 9.21
N GLY A 100 1.47 12.50 10.22
CA GLY A 100 1.81 11.88 11.50
C GLY A 100 2.16 10.39 11.40
N LEU A 101 1.66 9.69 10.37
CA LEU A 101 2.04 8.30 10.12
C LEU A 101 3.50 8.18 9.69
N VAL A 102 3.93 9.04 8.76
CA VAL A 102 5.31 9.05 8.26
C VAL A 102 6.25 9.51 9.37
N ILE A 103 5.92 10.60 10.06
CA ILE A 103 6.75 11.14 11.16
C ILE A 103 6.82 10.13 12.31
N GLY A 104 5.70 9.55 12.72
CA GLY A 104 5.65 8.57 13.80
C GLY A 104 6.39 7.29 13.45
N PHE A 105 6.29 6.80 12.21
CA PHE A 105 7.05 5.64 11.75
C PHE A 105 8.55 5.89 11.75
N ILE A 106 8.99 7.01 11.16
CA ILE A 106 10.41 7.39 11.13
C ILE A 106 10.94 7.61 12.55
N GLY A 107 10.25 8.40 13.35
CA GLY A 107 10.63 8.76 14.72
C GLY A 107 10.64 7.56 15.67
N GLY A 108 9.61 6.72 15.61
CA GLY A 108 9.52 5.51 16.43
C GLY A 108 10.57 4.47 16.06
N THR A 109 10.82 4.26 14.76
CA THR A 109 11.90 3.36 14.30
C THR A 109 13.27 3.91 14.69
N PHE A 110 13.48 5.22 14.50
CA PHE A 110 14.71 5.91 14.90
C PHE A 110 14.98 5.76 16.40
N ALA A 111 14.00 6.10 17.25
CA ALA A 111 14.18 6.06 18.70
C ALA A 111 14.44 4.64 19.19
N ALA A 112 13.66 3.65 18.72
CA ALA A 112 13.88 2.26 19.06
C ALA A 112 15.29 1.79 18.68
N GLU A 113 15.78 2.20 17.52
CA GLU A 113 17.08 1.74 17.03
C GLU A 113 18.27 2.53 17.57
N ALA A 114 18.12 3.82 17.85
CA ALA A 114 19.10 4.63 18.57
C ALA A 114 19.28 4.11 20.00
N ILE A 115 18.19 3.69 20.67
CA ILE A 115 18.25 3.07 22.01
C ILE A 115 18.92 1.70 21.92
N ARG A 116 18.52 0.85 20.97
CA ARG A 116 19.08 -0.51 20.81
C ARG A 116 20.58 -0.48 20.51
N LEU A 117 21.00 0.39 19.60
CA LEU A 117 22.38 0.47 19.13
C LEU A 117 23.25 1.41 19.97
N ARG A 118 22.65 2.19 20.88
CA ARG A 118 23.29 3.27 21.63
C ARG A 118 24.04 4.28 20.75
N ASP A 119 23.56 4.46 19.52
CA ASP A 119 24.16 5.33 18.50
C ASP A 119 23.04 5.97 17.66
N ALA A 120 22.93 7.29 17.76
CA ALA A 120 21.94 8.08 17.03
C ALA A 120 22.20 8.09 15.52
N GLN A 121 23.46 8.06 15.06
CA GLN A 121 23.78 8.01 13.63
C GLN A 121 23.38 6.66 13.04
N ALA A 122 23.64 5.57 13.76
CA ALA A 122 23.19 4.24 13.37
C ALA A 122 21.65 4.13 13.35
N GLY A 123 20.98 4.69 14.37
CA GLY A 123 19.52 4.75 14.43
C GLY A 123 18.89 5.53 13.27
N TRP A 124 19.50 6.65 12.86
CA TRP A 124 19.04 7.44 11.72
C TRP A 124 19.17 6.70 10.39
N ARG A 125 20.30 6.03 10.16
CA ARG A 125 20.52 5.19 8.97
C ARG A 125 19.51 4.04 8.91
N ALA A 126 19.21 3.41 10.04
CA ALA A 126 18.21 2.35 10.14
C ALA A 126 16.79 2.87 9.82
N ALA A 127 16.39 4.02 10.38
CA ALA A 127 15.10 4.64 10.09
C ALA A 127 14.95 5.01 8.60
N LEU A 128 15.99 5.55 7.97
CA LEU A 128 16.01 5.83 6.53
C LEU A 128 15.91 4.54 5.68
N ALA A 129 16.63 3.48 6.07
CA ALA A 129 16.56 2.20 5.38
C ALA A 129 15.17 1.56 5.49
N ALA A 130 14.56 1.59 6.68
CA ALA A 130 13.18 1.14 6.90
C ALA A 130 12.17 1.94 6.07
N THR A 131 12.34 3.26 6.00
CA THR A 131 11.46 4.15 5.21
C THR A 131 11.57 3.86 3.71
N ARG A 132 12.79 3.66 3.19
CA ARG A 132 13.01 3.24 1.80
C ARG A 132 12.40 1.87 1.51
N ALA A 133 12.56 0.93 2.44
CA ALA A 133 11.95 -0.40 2.32
C ALA A 133 10.42 -0.32 2.28
N ALA A 134 9.81 0.46 3.18
CA ALA A 134 8.37 0.69 3.20
C ALA A 134 7.89 1.37 1.92
N GLY A 135 8.59 2.42 1.46
CA GLY A 135 8.29 3.10 0.19
C GLY A 135 8.34 2.18 -1.02
N LEU A 136 9.32 1.26 -1.08
CA LEU A 136 9.40 0.26 -2.15
C LEU A 136 8.18 -0.68 -2.14
N LEU A 137 7.71 -1.10 -0.97
CA LEU A 137 6.54 -1.96 -0.85
C LEU A 137 5.25 -1.25 -1.25
N ILE A 138 5.13 0.05 -0.95
CA ILE A 138 4.04 0.91 -1.42
C ILE A 138 4.06 1.02 -2.94
N LEU A 139 5.23 1.23 -3.55
CA LEU A 139 5.39 1.30 -5.01
C LEU A 139 4.98 0.00 -5.71
N ILE A 140 5.34 -1.15 -5.15
CA ILE A 140 4.94 -2.46 -5.69
C ILE A 140 3.41 -2.61 -5.66
N GLU A 141 2.78 -2.23 -4.56
CA GLU A 141 1.32 -2.32 -4.41
C GLU A 141 0.59 -1.33 -5.34
N LEU A 142 1.10 -0.10 -5.46
CA LEU A 142 0.60 0.90 -6.43
C LEU A 142 0.72 0.39 -7.86
N ALA A 143 1.85 -0.21 -8.24
CA ALA A 143 2.02 -0.75 -9.59
C ALA A 143 1.00 -1.85 -9.89
N GLY A 144 0.73 -2.75 -8.94
CA GLY A 144 -0.32 -3.77 -9.07
C GLY A 144 -1.72 -3.18 -9.22
N ALA A 145 -2.07 -2.20 -8.37
CA ALA A 145 -3.36 -1.54 -8.41
C ALA A 145 -3.57 -0.72 -9.70
N LEU A 146 -2.55 0.01 -10.14
CA LEU A 146 -2.59 0.76 -11.40
C LEU A 146 -2.67 -0.17 -12.61
N GLY A 147 -1.97 -1.31 -12.59
CA GLY A 147 -2.10 -2.34 -13.63
C GLY A 147 -3.52 -2.90 -13.73
N ALA A 148 -4.15 -3.20 -12.58
CA ALA A 148 -5.54 -3.63 -12.52
C ALA A 148 -6.52 -2.57 -13.06
N ILE A 149 -6.33 -1.30 -12.68
CA ILE A 149 -7.13 -0.18 -13.20
C ILE A 149 -6.91 -0.01 -14.70
N ALA A 150 -5.69 -0.17 -15.21
CA ALA A 150 -5.40 -0.06 -16.64
C ALA A 150 -6.11 -1.16 -17.46
N ILE A 151 -6.12 -2.40 -16.97
CA ILE A 151 -6.86 -3.52 -17.59
C ILE A 151 -8.35 -3.21 -17.66
N TRP A 152 -8.92 -2.73 -16.55
CA TRP A 152 -10.31 -2.32 -16.49
C TRP A 152 -10.61 -1.16 -17.45
N LEU A 153 -9.80 -0.10 -17.41
CA LEU A 153 -9.98 1.11 -18.20
C LEU A 153 -9.88 0.83 -19.70
N ALA A 154 -8.94 -0.01 -20.13
CA ALA A 154 -8.80 -0.41 -21.52
C ALA A 154 -10.07 -1.11 -22.04
N THR A 155 -10.77 -1.87 -21.19
CA THR A 155 -12.01 -2.55 -21.58
C THR A 155 -13.22 -1.64 -21.55
N VAL A 156 -13.26 -0.67 -20.64
CA VAL A 156 -14.39 0.27 -20.53
C VAL A 156 -14.39 1.30 -21.65
N LEU A 157 -13.22 1.60 -22.22
CA LEU A 157 -13.08 2.56 -23.32
C LEU A 157 -13.30 1.96 -24.71
N THR A 158 -13.48 0.65 -24.82
CA THR A 158 -13.78 -0.09 -26.07
C THR A 158 -15.24 -0.49 -26.14
#